data_AF-A0A5J4Y3Q8-F1
#
_entry.id   AF-A0A5J4Y3Q8-F1
#
_cell.length_a   1.000
_cell.length_b   1.000
_cell.length_c   1.000
_cell.angle_alpha   90.00
_cell.angle_beta   90.00
_cell.angle_gamma   90.00
#
_symmetry.space_group_name_H-M   'P 1'
#
loop_
_entity.id
_entity.type
_entity.pdbx_description
1 polymer ?
#
loop_
_entity_poly.entity_id
_entity_poly.type
_entity_poly.pdbx_seq_one_letter_code
_entity_poly.pdbx_strand_id
1 'polypeptide(L)'
;VSNVFAGKHGFITPRDLFKWAGRGAVGYPELAQNGYLLLGERLRTPEDRAIVRQVLEKQMKVQLDMEGLYEREGSAPRQHLQAALTDEKKKASAHASGDSLTGLVWTPSMRRMYTLLKRCVQHSEPALLVGDTGTGKTTVCQMLTLMRGQKLHIINCNQHTETSDFLGGFRPV
;
A
#
# COMPACT_ATOMS: atom_id res chain seq x y z
N VAL A 1 -4.07 2.78 -28.49
CA VAL A 1 -4.50 1.41 -28.11
C VAL A 1 -3.82 1.08 -26.79
N SER A 2 -4.59 0.90 -25.71
CA SER A 2 -4.05 0.68 -24.37
C SER A 2 -3.30 -0.65 -24.27
N ASN A 3 -2.04 -0.61 -23.82
CA ASN A 3 -1.17 -1.79 -23.68
C ASN A 3 -1.44 -2.62 -22.39
N VAL A 4 -2.58 -2.39 -21.72
CA VAL A 4 -2.93 -3.01 -20.43
C VAL A 4 -2.88 -4.54 -20.47
N PHE A 5 -3.28 -5.13 -21.61
CA PHE A 5 -3.36 -6.59 -21.79
C PHE A 5 -2.39 -7.14 -22.86
N ALA A 6 -1.34 -6.40 -23.21
CA ALA A 6 -0.44 -6.75 -24.30
C ALA A 6 0.59 -7.85 -23.93
N GLY A 7 0.14 -9.06 -23.59
CA GLY A 7 0.98 -10.26 -23.47
C GLY A 7 2.32 -10.04 -22.73
N LYS A 8 3.46 -10.22 -23.41
CA LYS A 8 4.82 -10.01 -22.85
C LYS A 8 5.11 -8.58 -22.36
N HIS A 9 4.32 -7.59 -22.79
CA HIS A 9 4.44 -6.18 -22.41
C HIS A 9 3.21 -5.67 -21.62
N GLY A 10 2.29 -6.57 -21.22
CA GLY A 10 1.12 -6.24 -20.43
C GLY A 10 1.48 -5.93 -18.99
N PHE A 11 0.86 -4.90 -18.41
CA PHE A 11 1.07 -4.52 -17.00
C PHE A 11 0.46 -5.53 -16.01
N ILE A 12 -0.43 -6.40 -16.49
CA ILE A 12 -1.13 -7.42 -15.71
C ILE A 12 -0.56 -8.79 -16.07
N THR A 13 -0.08 -9.54 -15.07
CA THR A 13 0.48 -10.88 -15.25
C THR A 13 -0.43 -11.95 -14.63
N PRO A 14 -0.30 -13.24 -15.02
CA PRO A 14 -1.02 -14.33 -14.35
C PRO A 14 -0.77 -14.40 -12.84
N ARG A 15 0.43 -14.01 -12.39
CA ARG A 15 0.76 -13.90 -10.96
C ARG A 15 -0.17 -12.94 -10.22
N ASP A 16 -0.61 -11.88 -10.88
CA ASP A 16 -1.54 -10.91 -10.29
C ASP A 16 -2.94 -11.50 -10.17
N LEU A 17 -3.36 -12.34 -11.13
CA LEU A 17 -4.61 -13.11 -11.03
C LEU A 17 -4.56 -14.15 -9.90
N PHE A 18 -3.42 -14.83 -9.72
CA PHE A 18 -3.25 -15.75 -8.60
C PHE A 18 -3.25 -15.05 -7.24
N LYS A 19 -2.58 -13.89 -7.12
CA LYS A 19 -2.68 -13.06 -5.91
C LYS A 19 -4.12 -12.65 -5.66
N TRP A 20 -4.83 -12.20 -6.69
CA TRP A 20 -6.23 -11.82 -6.59
C TRP A 20 -7.11 -12.96 -6.08
N ALA A 21 -6.98 -14.16 -6.65
CA ALA A 21 -7.70 -15.34 -6.18
C ALA A 21 -7.32 -15.72 -4.73
N GLY A 22 -6.03 -15.60 -4.37
CA GLY A 22 -5.51 -15.95 -3.06
C GLY A 22 -5.93 -15.01 -1.91
N ARG A 23 -6.42 -13.80 -2.21
CA ARG A 23 -6.90 -12.88 -1.16
C ARG A 23 -8.19 -13.35 -0.49
N GLY A 24 -8.96 -14.23 -1.15
CA GLY A 24 -10.32 -14.56 -0.72
C GLY A 24 -11.26 -13.36 -0.85
N ALA A 25 -12.56 -13.62 -0.95
CA ALA A 25 -13.58 -12.58 -0.98
C ALA A 25 -14.95 -13.15 -0.58
N VAL A 26 -15.71 -12.37 0.18
CA VAL A 26 -17.12 -12.64 0.46
C VAL A 26 -17.96 -12.01 -0.65
N GLY A 27 -18.22 -12.80 -1.68
CA GLY A 27 -19.06 -12.42 -2.83
C GLY A 27 -18.35 -11.54 -3.87
N TYR A 28 -19.10 -11.25 -4.95
CA TYR A 28 -18.59 -10.50 -6.10
C TYR A 28 -18.15 -9.05 -5.80
N PRO A 29 -18.81 -8.28 -4.91
CA PRO A 29 -18.38 -6.91 -4.63
C PRO A 29 -16.99 -6.82 -4.04
N GLU A 30 -16.68 -7.63 -3.02
CA GLU A 30 -15.35 -7.66 -2.42
C GLU A 30 -14.31 -8.23 -3.39
N LEU A 31 -14.69 -9.25 -4.17
CA LEU A 31 -13.81 -9.81 -5.19
C LEU A 31 -13.42 -8.74 -6.22
N ALA A 32 -14.38 -7.97 -6.73
CA ALA A 32 -14.13 -6.89 -7.67
C ALA A 32 -13.26 -5.78 -7.06
N GLN A 33 -13.49 -5.40 -5.80
CA GLN A 33 -12.67 -4.42 -5.09
C GLN A 33 -11.22 -4.90 -4.97
N ASN A 34 -11.00 -6.13 -4.49
CA ASN A 34 -9.67 -6.72 -4.39
C ASN A 34 -8.96 -6.79 -5.75
N GLY A 35 -9.71 -7.11 -6.82
CA GLY A 35 -9.21 -7.13 -8.18
C GLY A 35 -8.78 -5.76 -8.67
N TYR A 36 -9.59 -4.74 -8.43
CA TYR A 36 -9.25 -3.37 -8.80
C TYR A 36 -8.00 -2.86 -8.04
N LEU A 37 -7.91 -3.15 -6.74
CA LEU A 37 -6.75 -2.78 -5.90
C LEU A 37 -5.44 -3.45 -6.36
N LEU A 38 -5.51 -4.62 -7.00
CA LEU A 38 -4.33 -5.32 -7.53
C LEU A 38 -3.98 -4.92 -8.96
N LEU A 39 -5.00 -4.82 -9.82
CA LEU A 39 -4.81 -4.66 -11.26
C LEU A 39 -4.89 -3.20 -11.68
N GLY A 40 -5.92 -2.49 -11.23
CA GLY A 40 -6.16 -1.10 -11.60
C GLY A 40 -5.12 -0.16 -10.98
N GLU A 41 -4.87 -0.31 -9.69
CA GLU A 41 -4.03 0.60 -8.91
C GLU A 41 -2.55 0.64 -9.33
N ARG A 42 -2.10 -0.38 -10.07
CA ARG A 42 -0.75 -0.44 -10.66
C ARG A 42 -0.63 0.36 -11.95
N LEU A 43 -1.74 0.65 -12.61
CA LEU A 43 -1.76 1.41 -13.86
C LEU A 43 -1.51 2.89 -13.55
N ARG A 44 -0.72 3.54 -14.40
CA ARG A 44 -0.29 4.93 -14.18
C ARG A 44 -1.31 5.94 -14.68
N THR A 45 -1.94 5.63 -15.81
CA THR A 45 -2.90 6.50 -16.50
C THR A 45 -4.31 6.29 -15.94
N PRO A 46 -5.09 7.37 -15.74
CA PRO A 46 -6.47 7.25 -15.26
C PRO A 46 -7.37 6.53 -16.26
N GLU A 47 -7.09 6.62 -17.56
CA GLU A 47 -7.84 5.94 -18.62
C GLU A 47 -7.72 4.42 -18.49
N ASP A 48 -6.50 3.90 -18.30
CA ASP A 48 -6.28 2.46 -18.17
C ASP A 48 -6.91 1.92 -16.87
N ARG A 49 -6.88 2.72 -15.79
CA ARG A 49 -7.60 2.40 -14.55
C ARG A 49 -9.11 2.32 -14.79
N ALA A 50 -9.68 3.24 -15.57
CA ALA A 50 -11.09 3.25 -15.89
C ALA A 50 -11.49 2.00 -16.70
N ILE A 51 -10.65 1.56 -17.65
CA ILE A 51 -10.87 0.31 -18.41
C ILE A 51 -10.95 -0.89 -17.45
N VAL A 52 -10.00 -1.03 -16.53
CA VAL A 52 -10.03 -2.14 -15.55
C VAL A 52 -11.28 -2.09 -14.69
N ARG A 53 -11.67 -0.89 -14.22
CA ARG A 53 -12.92 -0.70 -13.45
C ARG A 53 -14.13 -1.20 -14.23
N GLN A 54 -14.31 -0.70 -15.45
CA GLN A 54 -15.45 -1.03 -16.31
C GLN A 54 -15.53 -2.53 -16.60
N VAL A 55 -14.40 -3.18 -16.85
CA VAL A 55 -14.36 -4.63 -17.08
C VAL A 55 -14.80 -5.39 -15.83
N LEU A 56 -14.30 -5.02 -14.65
CA LEU A 56 -14.69 -5.66 -13.39
C LEU A 56 -16.17 -5.46 -13.08
N GLU A 57 -16.68 -4.23 -13.19
CA GLU A 57 -18.09 -3.90 -12.96
C GLU A 57 -19.01 -4.66 -13.91
N LYS A 58 -18.65 -4.73 -15.20
CA LYS A 58 -19.43 -5.44 -16.22
C LYS A 58 -19.48 -6.95 -15.97
N GLN A 59 -18.33 -7.57 -15.71
CA GLN A 59 -18.24 -9.03 -15.58
C GLN A 59 -18.81 -9.52 -14.24
N MET A 60 -18.61 -8.76 -13.17
CA MET A 60 -19.05 -9.12 -11.83
C MET A 60 -20.43 -8.57 -11.48
N LYS A 61 -21.01 -7.71 -12.34
CA LYS A 61 -22.31 -7.03 -12.16
C LYS A 61 -22.39 -6.25 -10.84
N VAL A 62 -21.34 -5.50 -10.54
CA VAL A 62 -21.21 -4.66 -9.34
C VAL A 62 -20.84 -3.23 -9.71
N GLN A 63 -21.00 -2.31 -8.76
CA GLN A 63 -20.54 -0.91 -8.86
C GLN A 63 -19.37 -0.70 -7.90
N LEU A 64 -18.25 -0.17 -8.39
CA LEU A 64 -17.02 0.00 -7.61
C LEU A 64 -16.85 1.45 -7.16
N ASP A 65 -17.25 1.73 -5.91
CA ASP A 65 -16.90 2.97 -5.24
C ASP A 65 -15.53 2.85 -4.55
N MET A 66 -14.48 3.23 -5.28
CA MET A 66 -13.11 3.20 -4.76
C MET A 66 -12.80 4.40 -3.85
N GLU A 67 -13.44 5.54 -4.08
CA GLU A 67 -13.19 6.74 -3.28
C GLU A 67 -13.75 6.58 -1.86
N GLY A 68 -14.99 6.10 -1.75
CA GLY A 68 -15.58 5.74 -0.46
C GLY A 68 -14.82 4.60 0.24
N LEU A 69 -14.28 3.63 -0.51
CA LEU A 69 -13.41 2.59 0.04
C LEU A 69 -12.14 3.20 0.67
N TYR A 70 -11.46 4.11 -0.03
CA TYR A 70 -10.26 4.77 0.50
C TYR A 70 -10.56 5.69 1.68
N GLU A 71 -11.71 6.36 1.69
CA GLU A 71 -12.18 7.16 2.83
C GLU A 71 -12.40 6.27 4.07
N ARG A 72 -13.13 5.16 3.90
CA ARG A 72 -13.45 4.23 4.99
C ARG A 72 -12.21 3.54 5.54
N GLU A 73 -11.34 3.01 4.67
CA GLU A 73 -10.12 2.33 5.11
C GLU A 73 -9.06 3.31 5.64
N GLY A 74 -9.03 4.52 5.09
CA GLY A 74 -8.09 5.58 5.46
C GLY A 74 -8.50 6.36 6.71
N SER A 75 -9.76 6.38 7.12
CA SER A 75 -10.22 7.14 8.30
C SER A 75 -9.86 6.46 9.64
N ALA A 76 -9.75 5.13 9.68
CA ALA A 76 -9.31 4.39 10.87
C ALA A 76 -7.93 4.85 11.43
N PRO A 77 -6.90 5.07 10.58
CA PRO A 77 -5.63 5.67 10.99
C PRO A 77 -5.75 7.01 11.73
N ARG A 78 -6.66 7.89 11.29
CA ARG A 78 -6.81 9.23 11.89
C ARG A 78 -7.27 9.14 13.34
N GLN A 79 -8.22 8.27 13.62
CA GLN A 79 -8.73 8.04 14.99
C GLN A 79 -7.66 7.37 15.87
N HIS A 80 -6.94 6.38 15.34
CA HIS A 80 -5.87 5.70 16.07
C HIS A 80 -4.67 6.60 16.32
N LEU A 81 -4.32 7.47 15.37
CA LEU A 81 -3.26 8.46 15.55
C LEU A 81 -3.68 9.46 16.63
N GLN A 82 -4.91 9.98 16.58
CA GLN A 82 -5.41 10.88 17.61
C GLN A 82 -5.41 10.22 18.99
N ALA A 83 -5.83 8.94 19.10
CA ALA A 83 -5.80 8.18 20.35
C ALA A 83 -4.38 7.86 20.84
N ALA A 84 -3.46 7.51 19.92
CA ALA A 84 -2.06 7.23 20.24
C ALA A 84 -1.30 8.49 20.67
N LEU A 85 -1.71 9.67 20.19
CA LEU A 85 -1.16 10.96 20.58
C LEU A 85 -1.66 11.44 21.95
N THR A 86 -2.86 11.05 22.36
CA THR A 86 -3.42 11.36 23.69
C THR A 86 -2.88 10.48 24.82
N ASP A 87 -2.31 9.32 24.49
CA ASP A 87 -1.84 8.35 25.49
C ASP A 87 -0.34 8.57 25.79
N GLU A 88 -0.07 9.47 26.74
CA GLU A 88 1.27 9.82 27.25
C GLU A 88 2.11 8.59 27.66
N LYS A 89 1.47 7.45 28.01
CA LYS A 89 2.17 6.24 28.49
C LYS A 89 2.84 5.41 27.38
N LYS A 90 2.48 5.59 26.11
CA LYS A 90 3.12 4.90 24.96
C LYS A 90 4.29 5.67 24.34
N LYS A 91 4.59 6.90 24.82
CA LYS A 91 5.76 7.68 24.40
C LYS A 91 7.10 6.99 24.68
N ALA A 92 7.17 6.11 25.69
CA ALA A 92 8.41 5.45 26.09
C ALA A 92 8.92 4.37 25.12
N SER A 93 8.06 3.77 24.28
CA SER A 93 8.49 2.75 23.30
C SER A 93 8.55 3.27 21.86
N ALA A 94 7.87 4.38 21.55
CA ALA A 94 7.87 5.02 20.24
C ALA A 94 9.11 5.92 20.09
N HIS A 95 10.26 5.30 19.77
CA HIS A 95 11.49 6.01 19.44
C HIS A 95 11.25 7.08 18.37
N ALA A 96 11.46 8.36 18.71
CA ALA A 96 11.72 9.54 17.86
C ALA A 96 10.78 9.85 16.66
N SER A 97 9.78 9.04 16.35
CA SER A 97 9.01 9.10 15.09
C SER A 97 7.53 9.42 15.29
N GLY A 98 7.01 9.34 16.51
CA GLY A 98 5.63 9.74 16.83
C GLY A 98 5.42 11.26 16.80
N ASP A 99 6.45 12.03 17.17
CA ASP A 99 6.34 13.49 17.28
C ASP A 99 6.18 14.16 15.90
N SER A 100 6.83 13.61 14.87
CA SER A 100 6.70 14.06 13.47
C SER A 100 5.34 13.75 12.83
N LEU A 101 4.49 12.94 13.46
CA LEU A 101 3.17 12.56 12.93
C LEU A 101 2.03 13.41 13.50
N THR A 102 2.29 14.20 14.55
CA THR A 102 1.29 15.06 15.23
C THR A 102 0.65 16.11 14.30
N GLY A 103 1.41 16.62 13.32
CA GLY A 103 0.95 17.63 12.36
C GLY A 103 0.58 17.08 10.97
N LEU A 104 0.45 15.76 10.82
CA LEU A 104 0.25 15.16 9.49
C LEU A 104 -1.16 15.44 8.95
N VAL A 105 -1.24 16.09 7.79
CA VAL A 105 -2.51 16.28 7.05
C VAL A 105 -2.83 15.05 6.22
N TRP A 106 -4.02 14.49 6.45
CA TRP A 106 -4.46 13.26 5.80
C TRP A 106 -5.09 13.55 4.43
N THR A 107 -4.28 13.45 3.37
CA THR A 107 -4.72 13.73 2.01
C THR A 107 -5.38 12.50 1.33
N PRO A 108 -6.22 12.68 0.30
CA PRO A 108 -6.77 11.57 -0.49
C PRO A 108 -5.70 10.61 -1.03
N SER A 109 -4.58 11.15 -1.50
CA SER A 109 -3.44 10.37 -2.00
C SER A 109 -2.80 9.51 -0.91
N MET A 110 -2.64 10.05 0.31
CA MET A 110 -2.13 9.28 1.45
C MET A 110 -3.09 8.17 1.86
N ARG A 111 -4.41 8.44 1.91
CA ARG A 111 -5.44 7.42 2.20
C ARG A 111 -5.38 6.24 1.25
N ARG A 112 -5.29 6.54 -0.05
CA ARG A 112 -5.14 5.55 -1.11
C ARG A 112 -3.86 4.72 -0.90
N MET A 113 -2.71 5.38 -0.75
CA MET A 113 -1.43 4.70 -0.54
C MET A 113 -1.42 3.83 0.72
N TYR A 114 -1.96 4.34 1.82
CA TYR A 114 -2.11 3.63 3.08
C TYR A 114 -2.97 2.37 2.92
N THR A 115 -4.13 2.49 2.27
CA THR A 115 -5.05 1.37 2.03
C THR A 115 -4.38 0.25 1.23
N LEU A 116 -3.66 0.60 0.17
CA LEU A 116 -2.92 -0.36 -0.65
C LEU A 116 -1.82 -1.05 0.15
N LEU A 117 -1.00 -0.27 0.86
CA LEU A 117 0.10 -0.80 1.65
C LEU A 117 -0.41 -1.72 2.77
N LYS A 118 -1.47 -1.32 3.47
CA LYS A 118 -2.14 -2.12 4.50
C LYS A 118 -2.60 -3.47 3.93
N ARG A 119 -3.24 -3.48 2.76
CA ARG A 119 -3.69 -4.71 2.09
C ARG A 119 -2.51 -5.62 1.71
N CYS A 120 -1.42 -5.05 1.19
CA CYS A 120 -0.20 -5.83 0.91
C CYS A 120 0.34 -6.49 2.18
N VAL A 121 0.44 -5.75 3.30
CA VAL A 121 0.90 -6.29 4.58
C VAL A 121 -0.05 -7.36 5.13
N GLN A 122 -1.36 -7.20 4.99
CA GLN A 122 -2.36 -8.20 5.42
C GLN A 122 -2.20 -9.54 4.69
N HIS A 123 -1.86 -9.50 3.40
CA HIS A 123 -1.68 -10.69 2.57
C HIS A 123 -0.21 -11.14 2.43
N SER A 124 0.71 -10.55 3.21
CA SER A 124 2.16 -10.82 3.11
C SER A 124 2.70 -10.66 1.67
N GLU A 125 2.18 -9.68 0.94
CA GLU A 125 2.60 -9.38 -0.42
C GLU A 125 3.70 -8.30 -0.42
N PRO A 126 4.81 -8.50 -1.16
CA PRO A 126 5.84 -7.48 -1.28
C PRO A 126 5.31 -6.25 -2.03
N ALA A 127 5.55 -5.07 -1.47
CA ALA A 127 5.09 -3.79 -2.02
C ALA A 127 6.27 -2.91 -2.44
N LEU A 128 6.14 -2.25 -3.60
CA LEU A 128 7.08 -1.24 -4.07
C LEU A 128 6.32 0.08 -4.26
N LEU A 129 6.71 1.11 -3.50
CA LEU A 129 6.14 2.44 -3.60
C LEU A 129 6.99 3.31 -4.53
N VAL A 130 6.42 3.75 -5.65
CA VAL A 130 7.11 4.56 -6.67
C VAL A 130 6.43 5.92 -6.81
N GLY A 131 7.23 6.99 -6.88
CA GLY A 131 6.78 8.37 -7.08
C GLY A 131 7.79 9.38 -6.53
N ASP A 132 7.53 10.67 -6.71
CA ASP A 132 8.48 11.75 -6.36
C ASP A 132 8.84 11.79 -4.87
N THR A 133 10.03 12.28 -4.53
CA THR A 133 10.42 12.49 -3.12
C THR A 133 9.48 13.48 -2.42
N GLY A 134 9.26 13.32 -1.12
CA GLY A 134 8.38 14.20 -0.35
C GLY A 134 6.88 13.94 -0.48
N THR A 135 6.45 12.94 -1.26
CA THR A 135 5.02 12.56 -1.42
C THR A 135 4.45 11.71 -0.28
N GLY A 136 5.15 11.60 0.85
CA GLY A 136 4.65 10.90 2.05
C GLY A 136 4.82 9.38 2.06
N LYS A 137 5.59 8.78 1.14
CA LYS A 137 5.84 7.32 1.11
C LYS A 137 6.40 6.78 2.43
N THR A 138 7.48 7.37 2.94
CA THR A 138 8.10 6.97 4.21
C THR A 138 7.16 7.19 5.38
N THR A 139 6.43 8.30 5.37
CA THR A 139 5.45 8.67 6.40
C THR A 139 4.32 7.67 6.50
N VAL A 140 3.77 7.21 5.36
CA VAL A 140 2.72 6.18 5.32
C VAL A 140 3.22 4.85 5.90
N CYS A 141 4.47 4.46 5.61
CA CYS A 141 5.07 3.26 6.21
C CYS A 141 5.18 3.38 7.74
N GLN A 142 5.71 4.50 8.24
CA GLN A 142 5.83 4.78 9.67
C GLN A 142 4.46 4.73 10.36
N MET A 143 3.45 5.35 9.75
CA MET A 143 2.09 5.37 10.26
C MET A 143 1.47 3.97 10.32
N LEU A 144 1.63 3.15 9.28
CA LEU A 144 1.16 1.77 9.28
C LEU A 144 1.81 0.94 10.39
N THR A 145 3.11 1.12 10.65
CA THR A 145 3.80 0.42 11.73
C THR A 145 3.35 0.87 13.11
N LEU A 146 3.13 2.18 13.31
CA LEU A 146 2.60 2.73 14.55
C LEU A 146 1.22 2.13 14.86
N MET A 147 0.34 2.07 13.87
CA MET A 147 -1.00 1.49 14.03
C MET A 147 -0.98 -0.01 14.33
N ARG A 148 -0.02 -0.75 13.79
CA ARG A 148 0.13 -2.19 14.06
C ARG A 148 0.95 -2.48 15.32
N GLY A 149 1.50 -1.45 15.99
CA GLY A 149 2.41 -1.63 17.11
C GLY A 149 3.69 -2.37 16.73
N GLN A 150 4.13 -2.26 15.48
CA GLN A 150 5.30 -2.96 14.95
C GLN A 150 6.51 -2.03 14.86
N LYS A 151 7.71 -2.60 14.99
CA LYS A 151 8.96 -1.88 14.78
C LYS A 151 9.27 -1.77 13.29
N LEU A 152 9.47 -0.55 12.80
CA LEU A 152 9.92 -0.30 11.43
C LEU A 152 11.45 -0.21 11.39
N HIS A 153 12.08 -1.09 10.62
CA HIS A 153 13.50 -1.01 10.31
C HIS A 153 13.66 -0.34 8.95
N ILE A 154 14.35 0.81 8.93
CA ILE A 154 14.64 1.56 7.71
C ILE A 154 16.12 1.40 7.38
N ILE A 155 16.40 0.94 6.16
CA ILE A 155 17.76 0.89 5.62
C ILE A 155 17.81 1.86 4.46
N ASN A 156 18.74 2.81 4.50
CA ASN A 156 18.95 3.75 3.42
C ASN A 156 19.93 3.14 2.42
N CYS A 157 19.49 2.90 1.20
CA CYS A 157 20.33 2.36 0.14
C CYS A 157 20.89 3.48 -0.73
N ASN A 158 22.14 3.31 -1.17
CA ASN A 158 22.80 4.14 -2.16
C ASN A 158 23.43 3.24 -3.25
N GLN A 159 24.06 3.85 -4.25
CA GLN A 159 24.66 3.10 -5.36
C GLN A 159 25.82 2.15 -4.96
N HIS A 160 26.39 2.35 -3.77
CA HIS A 160 27.47 1.55 -3.20
C HIS A 160 26.99 0.55 -2.14
N THR A 161 25.67 0.48 -1.89
CA THR A 161 25.11 -0.51 -0.97
C THR A 161 25.19 -1.89 -1.61
N GLU A 162 25.89 -2.81 -0.95
CA GLU A 162 26.14 -4.16 -1.44
C GLU A 162 25.25 -5.20 -0.74
N THR A 163 25.12 -6.39 -1.33
CA THR A 163 24.39 -7.50 -0.71
C THR A 163 25.00 -7.92 0.64
N SER A 164 26.32 -7.76 0.79
CA SER A 164 27.08 -8.00 2.02
C SER A 164 26.63 -7.10 3.18
N ASP A 165 26.12 -5.89 2.91
CA ASP A 165 25.59 -4.99 3.95
C ASP A 165 24.30 -5.54 4.59
N PHE A 166 23.57 -6.40 3.88
CA PHE A 166 22.32 -7.00 4.37
C PHE A 166 22.52 -8.40 4.94
N LEU A 167 23.24 -9.26 4.21
CA LEU A 167 23.41 -10.68 4.57
C LEU A 167 24.67 -10.94 5.40
N GLY A 168 25.57 -9.97 5.48
CA GLY A 168 26.92 -10.16 5.98
C GLY A 168 27.86 -10.68 4.89
N GLY A 169 29.10 -10.20 4.88
CA GLY A 169 30.18 -10.77 4.09
C GLY A 169 31.04 -11.71 4.93
N PHE A 170 31.56 -12.78 4.33
CA PHE A 170 32.66 -13.51 4.93
C PHE A 170 33.86 -12.57 5.03
N ARG A 171 34.27 -12.22 6.25
CA ARG A 171 35.58 -11.60 6.50
C ARG A 171 36.55 -12.73 6.83
N PRO A 172 37.40 -13.17 5.89
CA PRO A 172 38.51 -14.05 6.25
C PRO A 172 39.46 -13.28 7.17
N VAL A 173 39.89 -13.95 8.24
CA VAL A 173 40.95 -13.48 9.16
C VAL A 173 42.32 -13.58 8.52
#